data_AF-A0A963EMU2-F1
#
_entry.id   AF-A0A963EMU2-F1
#
_cell.length_a   1.000
_cell.length_b   1.000
_cell.length_c   1.000
_cell.angle_alpha   90.00
_cell.angle_beta   90.00
_cell.angle_gamma   90.00
#
_symmetry.space_group_name_H-M   'P 1'
#
loop_
_entity.id
_entity.type
_entity.pdbx_description
1 polymer ?
#
loop_
_entity_poly.entity_id
_entity_poly.type
_entity_poly.pdbx_seq_one_letter_code
_entity_poly.pdbx_strand_id
1 'polypeptide(L)'
;MRCREVLSMQSFRQRSLLAVLTMLLSSVTVGQEVAPSDQSLPDIDAIVSDTRRALVLEVLVESGVASLVDSFVSMTPPAGYRGAPAQLRLRWFDGADLRIGTRNGWDPRWQYERGEDGERRVLLDSAVGAFAIPFSSDIARVEVTEVVSGLVLLDVNVSDTVLAYCVTHPDDPNCDGVTAPDTDDDGVPDTTDNCPEDANPGQADADNDGVGDVCDPTPNGEVIPGDINGDAVVDVGDYNAIRASLGTCEGDTGYSATADFTADNCVAYNDYQFWYQNYYQEEPPAPGC
;
A
#
# COMPACT_ATOMS: atom_id res chain seq x y z
N MET A 1 34.46 -35.03 -21.07
CA MET A 1 34.27 -35.85 -22.31
C MET A 1 33.49 -35.01 -23.31
N ARG A 2 33.83 -35.09 -24.60
CA ARG A 2 33.26 -34.25 -25.69
C ARG A 2 31.76 -34.55 -25.90
N CYS A 3 30.96 -33.54 -26.24
CA CYS A 3 29.68 -33.73 -26.91
C CYS A 3 29.57 -32.81 -28.14
N ARG A 4 28.88 -33.32 -29.16
CA ARG A 4 28.98 -33.01 -30.59
C ARG A 4 27.63 -32.46 -31.07
N GLU A 5 27.68 -31.60 -32.08
CA GLU A 5 26.58 -30.96 -32.81
C GLU A 5 25.44 -31.90 -33.25
N VAL A 6 24.20 -31.38 -33.36
CA VAL A 6 23.31 -31.58 -34.54
C VAL A 6 22.35 -30.39 -34.70
N LEU A 7 22.46 -29.70 -35.85
CA LEU A 7 21.46 -28.81 -36.46
C LEU A 7 20.37 -29.63 -37.17
N SER A 8 19.11 -29.17 -37.14
CA SER A 8 18.09 -29.61 -38.08
C SER A 8 17.16 -28.44 -38.47
N MET A 9 17.42 -27.87 -39.64
CA MET A 9 16.46 -27.08 -40.42
C MET A 9 15.89 -28.00 -41.50
N GLN A 10 14.57 -28.19 -41.54
CA GLN A 10 13.90 -28.76 -42.70
C GLN A 10 13.02 -27.71 -43.38
N SER A 11 13.22 -27.63 -44.69
CA SER A 11 12.47 -26.83 -45.64
C SER A 11 11.30 -27.63 -46.19
N PHE A 12 10.18 -26.96 -46.51
CA PHE A 12 9.19 -27.51 -47.43
C PHE A 12 8.63 -26.39 -48.34
N ARG A 13 8.76 -26.62 -49.65
CA ARG A 13 8.21 -25.81 -50.74
C ARG A 13 6.72 -26.08 -50.91
N GLN A 14 5.93 -25.08 -51.29
CA GLN A 14 4.74 -25.32 -52.11
C GLN A 14 4.38 -24.13 -53.02
N ARG A 15 3.61 -24.45 -54.05
CA ARG A 15 3.58 -23.86 -55.40
C ARG A 15 2.57 -22.73 -55.55
N SER A 16 2.85 -21.87 -56.54
CA SER A 16 2.01 -20.80 -57.08
C SER A 16 0.60 -21.25 -57.46
N LEU A 17 -0.41 -20.42 -57.13
CA LEU A 17 -1.70 -20.36 -57.81
C LEU A 17 -2.19 -18.91 -57.82
N LEU A 18 -2.50 -18.45 -59.03
CA LEU A 18 -2.98 -17.12 -59.38
C LEU A 18 -4.43 -16.95 -58.88
N ALA A 19 -4.71 -15.94 -58.07
CA ALA A 19 -6.08 -15.48 -57.81
C ALA A 19 -6.09 -13.94 -57.75
N VAL A 20 -6.63 -13.35 -58.80
CA VAL A 20 -6.96 -11.92 -58.89
C VAL A 20 -8.23 -11.71 -58.07
N LEU A 21 -8.13 -11.01 -56.95
CA LEU A 21 -9.30 -10.50 -56.22
C LEU A 21 -8.99 -9.09 -55.71
N THR A 22 -9.68 -8.12 -56.31
CA THR A 22 -9.70 -6.71 -55.95
C THR A 22 -10.18 -6.54 -54.51
N MET A 23 -9.28 -6.19 -53.59
CA MET A 23 -9.67 -5.72 -52.25
C MET A 23 -10.08 -4.25 -52.32
N LEU A 24 -11.38 -4.00 -52.15
CA LEU A 24 -11.90 -2.71 -51.72
C LEU A 24 -11.40 -2.46 -50.29
N LEU A 25 -10.52 -1.46 -50.12
CA LEU A 25 -10.18 -0.90 -48.82
C LEU A 25 -11.46 -0.32 -48.19
N SER A 26 -12.07 -1.08 -47.28
CA SER A 26 -12.92 -0.49 -46.26
C SER A 26 -12.00 -0.06 -45.13
N SER A 27 -11.72 1.24 -45.08
CA SER A 27 -11.09 1.89 -43.94
C SER A 27 -11.92 1.58 -42.70
N VAL A 28 -11.39 0.72 -41.82
CA VAL A 28 -11.85 0.64 -40.44
C VAL A 28 -11.48 1.97 -39.81
N THR A 29 -12.46 2.84 -39.67
CA THR A 29 -12.33 4.03 -38.83
C THR A 29 -12.17 3.51 -37.41
N VAL A 30 -10.96 3.63 -36.86
CA VAL A 30 -10.77 3.64 -35.40
C VAL A 30 -11.78 4.64 -34.86
N GLY A 31 -12.65 4.19 -33.96
CA GLY A 31 -13.63 5.04 -33.32
C GLY A 31 -12.89 6.17 -32.63
N GLN A 32 -12.90 7.34 -33.25
CA GLN A 32 -12.51 8.58 -32.61
C GLN A 32 -13.60 8.85 -31.59
N GLU A 33 -13.36 8.46 -30.35
CA GLU A 33 -14.22 8.78 -29.22
C GLU A 33 -14.24 10.31 -29.14
N VAL A 34 -15.31 10.89 -29.66
CA VAL A 34 -15.48 12.35 -29.71
C VAL A 34 -15.56 12.79 -28.26
N ALA A 35 -14.59 13.61 -27.84
CA ALA A 35 -14.59 14.21 -26.52
C ALA A 35 -15.98 14.81 -26.24
N PRO A 36 -16.61 14.50 -25.09
CA PRO A 36 -17.92 15.03 -24.77
C PRO A 36 -17.91 16.55 -24.91
N SER A 37 -18.98 17.10 -25.49
CA SER A 37 -19.11 18.54 -25.74
C SER A 37 -18.87 19.34 -24.45
N ASP A 38 -18.27 20.53 -24.62
CA ASP A 38 -17.88 21.54 -23.62
C ASP A 38 -19.06 22.07 -22.76
N GLN A 39 -19.75 21.17 -22.08
CA GLN A 39 -20.80 21.47 -21.13
C GLN A 39 -20.11 21.84 -19.82
N SER A 40 -19.99 23.15 -19.58
CA SER A 40 -19.64 23.65 -18.25
C SER A 40 -20.70 23.17 -17.26
N LEU A 41 -20.34 22.16 -16.46
CA LEU A 41 -21.16 21.72 -15.35
C LEU A 41 -21.02 22.75 -14.23
N PRO A 42 -22.14 23.27 -13.67
CA PRO A 42 -22.05 24.18 -12.54
C PRO A 42 -21.33 23.49 -11.37
N ASP A 43 -20.33 24.16 -10.80
CA ASP A 43 -19.76 23.77 -9.50
C ASP A 43 -20.88 23.96 -8.48
N ILE A 44 -21.45 22.86 -7.96
CA ILE A 44 -22.52 22.93 -6.98
C ILE A 44 -21.89 23.05 -5.60
N ASP A 45 -22.09 24.22 -4.99
CA ASP A 45 -21.96 24.56 -3.57
C ASP A 45 -20.85 23.83 -2.81
N ALA A 46 -19.62 24.37 -2.90
CA ALA A 46 -18.67 24.19 -1.81
C ALA A 46 -19.25 24.90 -0.59
N ILE A 47 -19.80 24.14 0.36
CA ILE A 47 -19.97 24.62 1.73
C ILE A 47 -18.62 25.19 2.14
N VAL A 48 -18.64 26.47 2.52
CA VAL A 48 -17.47 27.29 2.85
C VAL A 48 -16.51 26.47 3.73
N SER A 49 -15.33 26.12 3.21
CA SER A 49 -14.25 25.63 4.06
C SER A 49 -12.89 26.07 3.54
N ASP A 50 -11.98 26.21 4.50
CA ASP A 50 -10.67 26.84 4.42
C ASP A 50 -9.90 26.53 3.12
N THR A 51 -9.70 27.52 2.25
CA THR A 51 -8.92 27.31 1.00
C THR A 51 -7.42 27.16 1.25
N ARG A 52 -6.95 27.29 2.49
CA ARG A 52 -5.55 27.07 2.85
C ARG A 52 -5.23 25.61 3.07
N ARG A 53 -6.24 24.74 3.13
CA ARG A 53 -6.09 23.32 3.47
C ARG A 53 -6.93 22.46 2.55
N ALA A 54 -6.43 21.27 2.25
CA ALA A 54 -7.18 20.30 1.47
C ALA A 54 -6.91 18.89 1.97
N LEU A 55 -7.96 18.08 2.03
CA LEU A 55 -7.78 16.63 1.99
C LEU A 55 -7.39 16.27 0.57
N VAL A 56 -6.22 15.66 0.42
CA VAL A 56 -5.65 15.22 -0.85
C VAL A 56 -5.75 13.71 -0.91
N LEU A 57 -6.28 13.19 -2.01
CA LEU A 57 -6.29 11.78 -2.35
C LEU A 57 -5.39 11.59 -3.57
N GLU A 58 -4.32 10.83 -3.43
CA GLU A 58 -3.54 10.34 -4.57
C GLU A 58 -4.19 9.07 -5.07
N VAL A 59 -4.58 9.07 -6.34
CA VAL A 59 -5.42 8.02 -6.91
C VAL A 59 -4.80 7.54 -8.21
N LEU A 60 -4.60 6.23 -8.29
CA LEU A 60 -4.26 5.53 -9.51
C LEU A 60 -5.55 5.18 -10.25
N VAL A 61 -5.70 5.69 -11.47
CA VAL A 61 -6.83 5.38 -12.35
C VAL A 61 -6.35 4.47 -13.47
N GLU A 62 -6.94 3.29 -13.61
CA GLU A 62 -6.63 2.30 -14.65
C GLU A 62 -7.93 1.87 -15.34
N SER A 63 -8.03 2.11 -16.65
CA SER A 63 -9.07 1.56 -17.55
C SER A 63 -10.47 1.30 -16.93
N GLY A 64 -11.03 2.29 -16.24
CA GLY A 64 -12.40 2.24 -15.68
C GLY A 64 -12.53 1.88 -14.20
N VAL A 65 -11.42 1.71 -13.48
CA VAL A 65 -11.38 1.55 -12.01
C VAL A 65 -10.35 2.53 -11.44
N ALA A 66 -10.57 2.99 -10.21
CA ALA A 66 -9.60 3.80 -9.49
C ALA A 66 -9.29 3.18 -8.13
N SER A 67 -8.06 3.36 -7.67
CA SER A 67 -7.57 2.88 -6.36
C SER A 67 -6.85 4.00 -5.63
N LEU A 68 -7.04 4.06 -4.31
CA LEU A 68 -6.33 5.01 -3.46
C LEU A 68 -4.88 4.56 -3.31
N VAL A 69 -3.96 5.45 -3.65
CA VAL A 69 -2.52 5.28 -3.43
C VAL A 69 -2.14 5.84 -2.07
N ASP A 70 -2.61 7.05 -1.77
CA ASP A 70 -2.35 7.73 -0.51
C ASP A 70 -3.46 8.75 -0.20
N SER A 71 -3.59 9.14 1.06
CA SER A 71 -4.42 10.26 1.46
C SER A 71 -3.81 11.02 2.63
N PHE A 72 -3.84 12.35 2.54
CA PHE A 72 -3.26 13.22 3.56
C PHE A 72 -3.89 14.61 3.53
N VAL A 73 -3.76 15.36 4.62
CA VAL A 73 -4.17 16.76 4.67
C VAL A 73 -3.00 17.66 4.32
N SER A 74 -3.16 18.46 3.27
CA SER A 74 -2.14 19.40 2.79
C SER A 74 -2.46 20.85 3.18
N MET A 75 -1.49 21.53 3.77
CA MET A 75 -1.50 22.97 4.05
C MET A 75 -1.14 23.83 2.82
N THR A 76 -0.72 23.19 1.74
CA THR A 76 -0.44 23.81 0.44
C THR A 76 -1.16 23.02 -0.64
N PRO A 77 -2.48 23.20 -0.78
CA PRO A 77 -3.28 22.39 -1.69
C PRO A 77 -2.70 22.43 -3.11
N PRO A 78 -2.55 21.29 -3.79
CA PRO A 78 -2.14 21.29 -5.18
C PRO A 78 -3.16 22.10 -6.01
N ALA A 79 -2.68 22.80 -7.03
CA ALA A 79 -3.55 23.52 -7.94
C ALA A 79 -4.50 22.50 -8.60
N GLY A 80 -5.76 22.48 -8.14
CA GLY A 80 -6.75 21.57 -8.70
C GLY A 80 -6.90 21.83 -10.19
N TYR A 81 -6.66 20.81 -11.02
CA TYR A 81 -6.87 20.90 -12.45
C TYR A 81 -8.37 21.05 -12.73
N ARG A 82 -8.80 22.29 -13.01
CA ARG A 82 -10.13 22.61 -13.53
C ARG A 82 -10.10 22.55 -15.06
N GLY A 83 -9.97 21.35 -15.61
CA GLY A 83 -10.06 21.14 -17.05
C GLY A 83 -11.51 21.05 -17.51
N ALA A 84 -11.87 21.76 -18.57
CA ALA A 84 -13.16 21.61 -19.25
C ALA A 84 -13.03 20.67 -20.48
N PRO A 85 -14.02 19.78 -20.72
CA PRO A 85 -15.14 19.45 -19.85
C PRO A 85 -14.70 18.64 -18.62
N ALA A 86 -15.46 18.73 -17.54
CA ALA A 86 -15.29 17.87 -16.38
C ALA A 86 -15.66 16.43 -16.73
N GLN A 87 -14.79 15.48 -16.40
CA GLN A 87 -14.99 14.06 -16.70
C GLN A 87 -15.30 13.26 -15.45
N LEU A 88 -14.81 13.72 -14.30
CA LEU A 88 -15.06 13.11 -13.00
C LEU A 88 -15.88 14.05 -12.12
N ARG A 89 -16.62 13.45 -11.19
CA ARG A 89 -17.33 14.14 -10.13
C ARG A 89 -16.92 13.55 -8.80
N LEU A 90 -16.39 14.42 -7.94
CA LEU A 90 -16.05 14.11 -6.57
C LEU A 90 -17.27 14.46 -5.71
N ARG A 91 -17.58 13.59 -4.76
CA ARG A 91 -18.55 13.83 -3.69
C ARG A 91 -17.91 13.40 -2.38
N TRP A 92 -18.20 14.12 -1.31
CA TRP A 92 -17.75 13.74 0.03
C TRP A 92 -18.91 13.77 1.01
N PHE A 93 -18.83 12.88 1.98
CA PHE A 93 -19.90 12.52 2.89
C PHE A 93 -19.40 12.56 4.33
N ASP A 94 -20.31 12.84 5.25
CA ASP A 94 -20.04 12.74 6.68
C ASP A 94 -20.17 11.31 7.21
N GLY A 95 -19.89 11.13 8.51
CA GLY A 95 -20.00 9.83 9.19
C GLY A 95 -21.42 9.23 9.21
N ALA A 96 -22.45 10.00 8.83
CA ALA A 96 -23.82 9.54 8.68
C ALA A 96 -24.22 9.31 7.21
N ASP A 97 -23.24 9.26 6.30
CA ASP A 97 -23.41 9.15 4.85
C ASP A 97 -24.21 10.31 4.21
N LEU A 98 -24.30 11.46 4.88
CA LEU A 98 -24.89 12.65 4.30
C LEU A 98 -23.86 13.35 3.41
N ARG A 99 -24.22 13.61 2.15
CA ARG A 99 -23.35 14.35 1.22
C ARG A 99 -23.21 15.79 1.68
N ILE A 100 -22.00 16.16 2.10
CA ILE A 100 -21.63 17.50 2.58
C ILE A 100 -20.87 18.33 1.54
N GLY A 101 -20.53 17.76 0.38
CA GLY A 101 -20.14 18.57 -0.77
C GLY A 101 -19.84 17.80 -2.05
N THR A 102 -19.56 18.55 -3.11
CA THR A 102 -19.23 18.02 -4.44
C THR A 102 -18.35 18.97 -5.23
N ARG A 103 -17.55 18.42 -6.15
CA ARG A 103 -16.74 19.19 -7.09
C ARG A 103 -16.52 18.40 -8.37
N ASN A 104 -16.38 19.09 -9.49
CA ASN A 104 -15.92 18.47 -10.73
C ASN A 104 -14.40 18.24 -10.74
N GLY A 105 -13.97 17.12 -11.34
CA GLY A 105 -12.57 16.70 -11.42
C GLY A 105 -12.12 16.38 -12.84
N TRP A 106 -10.81 16.46 -13.04
CA TRP A 106 -10.11 16.01 -14.25
C TRP A 106 -9.71 14.55 -14.10
N ASP A 107 -9.94 13.73 -15.12
CA ASP A 107 -9.38 12.36 -15.16
C ASP A 107 -7.88 12.45 -15.49
N PRO A 108 -7.00 11.99 -14.58
CA PRO A 108 -5.54 12.14 -14.74
C PRO A 108 -4.98 11.38 -15.94
N ARG A 109 -5.73 10.43 -16.51
CA ARG A 109 -5.31 9.72 -17.73
C ARG A 109 -5.29 10.62 -18.96
N TRP A 110 -5.97 11.75 -18.94
CA TRP A 110 -5.91 12.71 -20.03
C TRP A 110 -4.70 13.62 -19.92
N GLN A 111 -3.82 13.52 -20.91
CA GLN A 111 -2.65 14.38 -21.06
C GLN A 111 -2.76 15.27 -22.30
N TYR A 112 -2.15 16.46 -22.21
CA TYR A 112 -2.00 17.37 -23.33
C TYR A 112 -0.64 17.16 -23.98
N GLU A 113 -0.65 16.71 -25.23
CA GLU A 113 0.52 16.68 -26.08
C GLU A 113 0.55 17.95 -26.95
N ARG A 114 1.63 18.72 -26.88
CA ARG A 114 1.86 19.81 -27.82
C ARG A 114 2.52 19.26 -29.08
N GLY A 115 1.74 19.08 -30.14
CA GLY A 115 2.22 18.71 -31.47
C GLY A 115 2.50 19.93 -32.35
N GLU A 116 3.14 19.70 -33.50
CA GLU A 116 3.34 20.73 -34.54
C GLU A 116 2.00 21.28 -35.07
N ASP A 117 0.93 20.48 -35.01
CA ASP A 117 -0.42 20.83 -35.46
C ASP A 117 -1.33 21.42 -34.36
N GLY A 118 -0.79 21.68 -33.16
CA GLY A 118 -1.51 22.21 -32.01
C GLY A 118 -1.58 21.27 -30.80
N GLU A 119 -2.42 21.62 -29.83
CA GLU A 119 -2.62 20.79 -28.62
C GLU A 119 -3.56 19.61 -28.93
N ARG A 120 -3.05 18.40 -28.75
CA ARG A 120 -3.82 17.15 -28.84
C ARG A 120 -4.01 16.57 -27.45
N ARG A 121 -5.22 16.08 -27.16
CA ARG A 121 -5.51 15.34 -25.94
C ARG A 121 -5.29 13.85 -26.20
N VAL A 122 -4.52 13.19 -25.36
CA VAL A 122 -4.28 11.73 -25.40
C VAL A 122 -4.78 11.13 -24.10
N LEU A 123 -5.53 10.03 -24.22
CA LEU A 123 -5.96 9.22 -23.10
C LEU A 123 -4.95 8.10 -22.88
N LEU A 124 -4.40 8.03 -21.67
CA LEU A 124 -3.50 6.96 -21.24
C LEU A 124 -4.28 5.77 -20.67
N ASP A 125 -3.68 4.59 -20.69
CA ASP A 125 -4.26 3.37 -20.10
C ASP A 125 -4.35 3.47 -18.56
N SER A 126 -3.34 4.10 -17.95
CA SER A 126 -3.27 4.40 -16.52
C SER A 126 -2.57 5.72 -16.23
N ALA A 127 -2.94 6.36 -15.12
CA ALA A 127 -2.28 7.54 -14.58
C ALA A 127 -2.57 7.72 -13.09
N VAL A 128 -1.61 8.30 -12.37
CA VAL A 128 -1.79 8.77 -10.99
C VAL A 128 -2.18 10.25 -11.02
N GLY A 129 -3.20 10.61 -10.27
CA GLY A 129 -3.66 11.99 -10.09
C GLY A 129 -3.91 12.33 -8.64
N ALA A 130 -3.81 13.61 -8.30
CA ALA A 130 -4.15 14.11 -6.98
C ALA A 130 -5.50 14.83 -7.02
N PHE A 131 -6.42 14.39 -6.19
CA PHE A 131 -7.72 15.02 -5.97
C PHE A 131 -7.68 15.81 -4.66
N ALA A 132 -7.85 17.13 -4.74
CA ALA A 132 -7.89 18.00 -3.57
C ALA A 132 -9.32 18.50 -3.32
N ILE A 133 -9.87 18.13 -2.17
CA ILE A 133 -11.15 18.67 -1.67
C ILE A 133 -10.90 19.56 -0.45
N PRO A 134 -11.73 20.58 -0.21
CA PRO A 134 -11.61 21.42 0.97
C PRO A 134 -11.62 20.56 2.25
N PHE A 135 -10.71 20.85 3.18
CA PHE A 135 -10.65 20.10 4.43
C PHE A 135 -11.86 20.45 5.34
N SER A 136 -12.39 19.44 6.02
CA SER A 136 -13.37 19.53 7.11
C SER A 136 -13.24 18.25 7.94
N SER A 137 -13.31 18.37 9.26
CA SER A 137 -13.35 17.25 10.19
C SER A 137 -14.57 16.35 10.03
N ASP A 138 -15.64 16.87 9.43
CA ASP A 138 -16.87 16.10 9.21
C ASP A 138 -16.70 15.09 8.07
N ILE A 139 -15.65 15.15 7.26
CA ILE A 139 -15.47 14.27 6.10
C ILE A 139 -15.09 12.87 6.57
N ALA A 140 -15.93 11.89 6.25
CA ALA A 140 -15.68 10.47 6.53
C ALA A 140 -15.44 9.64 5.26
N ARG A 141 -16.05 10.02 4.13
CA ARG A 141 -16.02 9.23 2.90
C ARG A 141 -15.93 10.10 1.65
N VAL A 142 -15.20 9.65 0.64
CA VAL A 142 -15.05 10.31 -0.66
C VAL A 142 -15.38 9.34 -1.78
N GLU A 143 -16.25 9.78 -2.68
CA GLU A 143 -16.67 9.07 -3.89
C GLU A 143 -16.21 9.84 -5.14
N VAL A 144 -15.64 9.12 -6.11
CA VAL A 144 -15.30 9.64 -7.43
C VAL A 144 -16.11 8.89 -8.48
N THR A 145 -16.91 9.62 -9.26
CA THR A 145 -17.77 9.07 -10.31
C THR A 145 -17.39 9.62 -11.66
N GLU A 146 -17.45 8.81 -12.71
CA GLU A 146 -17.44 9.30 -14.08
C GLU A 146 -18.75 10.04 -14.40
N VAL A 147 -18.64 11.26 -14.92
CA VAL A 147 -19.78 12.16 -15.15
C VAL A 147 -20.75 11.63 -16.21
N VAL A 148 -20.23 11.03 -17.28
CA VAL A 148 -21.04 10.62 -18.44
C VAL A 148 -21.81 9.33 -18.15
N SER A 149 -21.11 8.32 -17.64
CA SER A 149 -21.69 6.99 -17.38
C SER A 149 -22.37 6.90 -16.02
N GLY A 150 -21.99 7.75 -15.05
CA GLY A 150 -22.40 7.62 -13.66
C GLY A 150 -21.69 6.48 -12.92
N LEU A 151 -20.65 5.87 -13.51
CA LEU A 151 -19.88 4.80 -12.89
C LEU A 151 -19.06 5.32 -11.71
N VAL A 152 -19.21 4.69 -10.54
CA VAL A 152 -18.33 4.96 -9.38
C VAL A 152 -16.98 4.30 -9.64
N LEU A 153 -15.93 5.12 -9.71
CA LEU A 153 -14.56 4.69 -9.94
C LEU A 153 -13.82 4.44 -8.63
N LEU A 154 -14.11 5.24 -7.60
CA LEU A 154 -13.52 5.19 -6.27
C LEU A 154 -14.59 5.48 -5.22
N ASP A 155 -14.59 4.72 -4.13
CA ASP A 155 -15.39 4.97 -2.93
C ASP A 155 -14.56 4.57 -1.71
N VAL A 156 -14.09 5.55 -0.95
CA VAL A 156 -13.09 5.32 0.11
C VAL A 156 -13.46 6.03 1.41
N ASN A 157 -13.27 5.32 2.52
CA ASN A 157 -13.30 5.90 3.84
C ASN A 157 -11.97 6.65 4.08
N VAL A 158 -12.06 7.89 4.55
CA VAL A 158 -10.92 8.79 4.82
C VAL A 158 -10.93 9.29 6.28
N SER A 159 -11.73 8.67 7.14
CA SER A 159 -11.90 9.07 8.54
C SER A 159 -10.59 9.00 9.30
N ASP A 160 -9.79 7.95 9.09
CA ASP A 160 -8.48 7.78 9.75
C ASP A 160 -7.51 8.90 9.35
N THR A 161 -7.52 9.31 8.08
CA THR A 161 -6.71 10.42 7.57
C THR A 161 -7.10 11.75 8.19
N VAL A 162 -8.41 12.00 8.33
CA VAL A 162 -8.93 13.20 8.98
C VAL A 162 -8.60 13.20 10.47
N LEU A 163 -8.76 12.05 11.13
CA LEU A 163 -8.45 11.86 12.54
C LEU A 163 -6.96 12.08 12.82
N ALA A 164 -6.07 11.42 12.07
CA ALA A 164 -4.63 11.56 12.22
C ALA A 164 -4.16 13.02 12.07
N TYR A 165 -4.77 13.78 11.15
CA TYR A 165 -4.51 15.21 11.03
C TYR A 165 -4.95 15.97 12.28
N CYS A 166 -6.17 15.73 12.76
CA CYS A 166 -6.71 16.47 13.89
C CYS A 166 -6.00 16.16 15.22
N VAL A 167 -5.59 14.92 15.45
CA VAL A 167 -4.80 14.53 16.63
C VAL A 167 -3.47 15.28 16.69
N THR A 168 -2.81 15.46 15.54
CA THR A 168 -1.53 16.18 15.46
C THR A 168 -1.67 17.70 15.41
N HIS A 169 -2.90 18.21 15.24
CA HIS A 169 -3.22 19.63 15.13
C HIS A 169 -4.39 20.02 16.06
N PRO A 170 -4.26 19.85 17.39
CA PRO A 170 -5.35 20.10 18.33
C PRO A 170 -5.80 21.57 18.40
N ASP A 171 -4.93 22.50 18.00
CA ASP A 171 -5.23 23.94 17.92
C ASP A 171 -5.94 24.34 16.61
N ASP A 172 -6.18 23.41 15.67
CA ASP A 172 -6.88 23.71 14.43
C ASP A 172 -8.38 23.88 14.69
N PRO A 173 -8.99 25.05 14.41
CA PRO A 173 -10.42 25.26 14.60
C PRO A 173 -11.30 24.36 13.72
N ASN A 174 -10.77 23.79 12.63
CA ASN A 174 -11.48 22.81 11.81
C ASN A 174 -11.45 21.40 12.40
N CYS A 175 -10.74 21.18 13.52
CA CYS A 175 -10.65 19.91 14.25
C CYS A 175 -11.38 19.98 15.61
N ASP A 176 -12.15 21.05 15.86
CA ASP A 176 -12.92 21.19 17.09
C ASP A 176 -13.91 20.03 17.25
N GLY A 177 -13.87 19.36 18.40
CA GLY A 177 -14.70 18.19 18.70
C GLY A 177 -14.21 16.86 18.12
N VAL A 178 -13.11 16.83 17.36
CA VAL A 178 -12.45 15.58 16.95
C VAL A 178 -11.51 15.14 18.07
N THR A 179 -12.04 14.40 19.03
CA THR A 179 -11.22 13.60 19.93
C THR A 179 -11.00 12.25 19.27
N ALA A 180 -9.76 11.79 19.22
CA ALA A 180 -9.55 10.39 18.88
C ALA A 180 -10.26 9.50 19.91
N PRO A 181 -10.83 8.37 19.48
CA PRO A 181 -11.13 7.29 20.39
C PRO A 181 -9.89 6.97 21.22
N ASP A 182 -10.11 6.83 22.51
CA ASP A 182 -9.17 6.39 23.54
C ASP A 182 -10.03 5.43 24.36
N THR A 183 -9.98 4.16 23.97
CA THR A 183 -10.95 3.14 24.40
C THR A 183 -10.72 2.73 25.85
N ASP A 184 -9.48 2.85 26.35
CA ASP A 184 -9.09 2.50 27.70
C ASP A 184 -8.80 3.71 28.63
N ASP A 185 -9.00 4.93 28.12
CA ASP A 185 -8.86 6.23 28.81
C ASP A 185 -7.44 6.46 29.38
N ASP A 186 -6.40 5.97 28.69
CA ASP A 186 -5.01 6.06 29.15
C ASP A 186 -4.28 7.34 28.68
N GLY A 187 -4.90 8.07 27.75
CA GLY A 187 -4.39 9.31 27.17
C GLY A 187 -3.66 9.14 25.84
N VAL A 188 -3.59 7.91 25.29
CA VAL A 188 -3.06 7.59 23.98
C VAL A 188 -4.24 7.23 23.04
N PRO A 189 -4.38 7.91 21.89
CA PRO A 189 -5.39 7.55 20.90
C PRO A 189 -5.27 6.11 20.38
N ASP A 190 -6.40 5.40 20.23
CA ASP A 190 -6.48 4.01 19.70
C ASP A 190 -5.69 3.81 18.39
N THR A 191 -5.60 4.83 17.55
CA THR A 191 -4.87 4.79 16.26
C THR A 191 -3.35 4.73 16.41
N THR A 192 -2.84 5.12 17.56
CA THR A 192 -1.40 5.19 17.88
C THR A 192 -1.04 4.39 19.13
N ASP A 193 -2.04 3.78 19.76
CA ASP A 193 -1.91 2.99 20.96
C ASP A 193 -1.49 1.55 20.60
N ASN A 194 -0.40 1.08 21.20
CA ASN A 194 0.05 -0.30 21.04
C ASN A 194 -0.75 -1.31 21.89
N CYS A 195 -1.69 -0.85 22.74
CA CYS A 195 -2.67 -1.65 23.46
C CYS A 195 -4.06 -0.96 23.58
N PRO A 196 -4.84 -0.79 22.50
CA PRO A 196 -6.09 0.01 22.50
C PRO A 196 -7.21 -0.42 23.46
N GLU A 197 -7.08 -1.55 24.15
CA GLU A 197 -8.07 -2.05 25.11
C GLU A 197 -7.53 -2.10 26.55
N ASP A 198 -6.24 -1.86 26.77
CA ASP A 198 -5.54 -2.10 28.03
C ASP A 198 -4.55 -0.97 28.38
N ALA A 199 -5.00 -0.07 29.27
CA ALA A 199 -4.32 1.18 29.60
C ALA A 199 -2.82 1.02 29.89
N ASN A 200 -1.99 1.62 29.04
CA ASN A 200 -0.54 1.62 29.13
C ASN A 200 0.07 2.97 28.66
N PRO A 201 -0.10 4.09 29.41
CA PRO A 201 0.26 5.43 28.93
C PRO A 201 1.75 5.64 28.58
N GLY A 202 2.60 4.71 29.03
CA GLY A 202 4.02 4.69 28.73
C GLY A 202 4.39 4.00 27.42
N GLN A 203 3.44 3.34 26.74
CA GLN A 203 3.60 2.65 25.44
C GLN A 203 4.85 1.78 25.41
N ALA A 204 5.08 1.00 26.48
CA ALA A 204 6.21 0.09 26.56
C ALA A 204 6.00 -1.08 25.59
N ASP A 205 7.05 -1.43 24.87
CA ASP A 205 7.10 -2.49 23.84
C ASP A 205 8.57 -2.96 23.81
N ALA A 206 8.88 -3.99 24.59
CA ALA A 206 10.27 -4.36 24.85
C ALA A 206 10.93 -5.11 23.67
N ASP A 207 10.15 -5.80 22.85
CA ASP A 207 10.63 -6.53 21.68
C ASP A 207 10.44 -5.78 20.35
N ASN A 208 9.71 -4.65 20.37
CA ASN A 208 9.45 -3.76 19.25
C ASN A 208 8.62 -4.42 18.13
N ASP A 209 7.69 -5.31 18.49
CA ASP A 209 6.78 -5.93 17.54
C ASP A 209 5.54 -5.06 17.23
N GLY A 210 5.35 -3.97 17.98
CA GLY A 210 4.26 -3.02 17.84
C GLY A 210 3.04 -3.33 18.72
N VAL A 211 3.09 -4.37 19.54
CA VAL A 211 2.12 -4.71 20.58
C VAL A 211 2.71 -4.31 21.93
N GLY A 212 1.94 -3.61 22.77
CA GLY A 212 2.49 -3.14 24.05
C GLY A 212 2.65 -4.25 25.07
N ASP A 213 3.63 -4.10 25.97
CA ASP A 213 3.97 -5.08 27.02
C ASP A 213 2.77 -5.52 27.89
N VAL A 214 1.73 -4.68 27.97
CA VAL A 214 0.53 -4.91 28.77
C VAL A 214 -0.45 -5.88 28.10
N CYS A 215 -0.58 -5.82 26.77
CA CYS A 215 -1.51 -6.63 25.98
C CYS A 215 -0.80 -7.71 25.13
N ASP A 216 0.54 -7.69 25.08
CA ASP A 216 1.34 -8.70 24.42
C ASP A 216 1.42 -10.00 25.25
N PRO A 217 1.03 -11.17 24.71
CA PRO A 217 1.26 -12.45 25.36
C PRO A 217 2.75 -12.83 25.50
N THR A 218 3.63 -12.22 24.73
CA THR A 218 5.09 -12.46 24.71
C THR A 218 5.92 -11.16 24.83
N PRO A 219 5.80 -10.36 25.93
CA PRO A 219 6.37 -8.99 26.06
C PRO A 219 7.88 -8.83 25.93
N ASN A 220 8.62 -9.90 25.65
CA ASN A 220 10.08 -9.86 25.48
C ASN A 220 10.51 -10.64 24.22
N GLY A 221 9.62 -10.82 23.26
CA GLY A 221 9.84 -11.57 22.04
C GLY A 221 9.18 -12.94 22.06
N GLU A 222 8.74 -13.37 20.87
CA GLU A 222 8.41 -14.77 20.63
C GLU A 222 9.66 -15.63 20.88
N VAL A 223 9.58 -16.54 21.85
CA VAL A 223 10.63 -17.54 22.05
C VAL A 223 10.51 -18.57 20.94
N ILE A 224 11.23 -18.36 19.84
CA ILE A 224 11.29 -19.32 18.74
C ILE A 224 12.18 -20.49 19.18
N PRO A 225 11.63 -21.71 19.29
CA PRO A 225 12.45 -22.87 19.62
C PRO A 225 13.52 -23.07 18.56
N GLY A 226 14.78 -22.99 18.97
CA GLY A 226 15.92 -23.11 18.07
C GLY A 226 16.55 -21.78 17.62
N ASP A 227 15.95 -20.62 17.94
CA ASP A 227 16.64 -19.33 17.83
C ASP A 227 17.56 -19.17 19.05
N ILE A 228 18.85 -19.32 18.83
CA ILE A 228 19.89 -19.28 19.86
C ILE A 228 20.49 -17.88 19.95
N ASN A 229 20.49 -17.15 18.83
CA ASN A 229 21.16 -15.87 18.71
C ASN A 229 20.24 -14.67 19.01
N GLY A 230 18.92 -14.91 19.05
CA GLY A 230 17.89 -13.97 19.47
C GLY A 230 17.48 -12.99 18.37
N ASP A 231 17.61 -13.37 17.11
CA ASP A 231 17.19 -12.55 15.95
C ASP A 231 15.82 -12.94 15.37
N ALA A 232 15.08 -13.78 16.11
CA ALA A 232 13.74 -14.27 15.78
C ALA A 232 13.67 -15.03 14.44
N VAL A 233 14.76 -15.67 14.03
CA VAL A 233 14.78 -16.66 12.94
C VAL A 233 15.61 -17.86 13.36
N VAL A 234 15.38 -19.02 12.71
CA VAL A 234 16.26 -20.18 12.88
C VAL A 234 17.06 -20.37 11.59
N ASP A 235 18.33 -19.97 11.60
CA ASP A 235 19.17 -19.98 10.41
C ASP A 235 20.65 -20.35 10.68
N VAL A 236 21.55 -19.90 9.79
CA VAL A 236 23.00 -20.13 9.92
C VAL A 236 23.63 -19.35 11.09
N GLY A 237 23.00 -18.26 11.52
CA GLY A 237 23.33 -17.50 12.73
C GLY A 237 23.27 -18.38 13.96
N ASP A 238 22.17 -19.11 14.17
CA ASP A 238 21.99 -20.02 15.30
C ASP A 238 22.92 -21.21 15.26
N TYR A 239 23.14 -21.75 14.04
CA TYR A 239 24.15 -22.76 13.82
C TYR A 239 25.54 -22.31 14.30
N ASN A 240 25.91 -21.06 14.00
CA ASN A 240 27.18 -20.51 14.47
C ASN A 240 27.15 -20.24 15.98
N ALA A 241 26.02 -19.81 16.54
CA ALA A 241 25.85 -19.52 17.96
C ALA A 241 25.96 -20.77 18.84
N ILE A 242 25.31 -21.89 18.48
CA ILE A 242 25.47 -23.16 19.20
C ILE A 242 26.90 -23.66 19.11
N ARG A 243 27.53 -23.53 17.94
CA ARG A 243 28.92 -23.96 17.73
C ARG A 243 29.92 -23.14 18.51
N ALA A 244 29.65 -21.86 18.73
CA ALA A 244 30.48 -20.98 19.56
C ALA A 244 30.39 -21.34 21.05
N SER A 245 29.26 -21.90 21.48
CA SER A 245 28.98 -22.26 22.87
C SER A 245 29.37 -23.72 23.21
N LEU A 246 29.65 -24.56 22.21
CA LEU A 246 30.00 -25.97 22.42
C LEU A 246 31.20 -26.16 23.35
N GLY A 247 31.02 -26.98 24.38
CA GLY A 247 32.02 -27.32 25.38
C GLY A 247 32.10 -26.36 26.56
N THR A 248 31.15 -25.43 26.69
CA THR A 248 31.02 -24.52 27.83
C THR A 248 29.93 -24.99 28.78
N CYS A 249 30.06 -24.66 30.06
CA CYS A 249 29.03 -24.90 31.08
C CYS A 249 28.65 -23.61 31.81
N GLU A 250 27.56 -23.64 32.57
CA GLU A 250 27.11 -22.51 33.38
C GLU A 250 28.26 -21.94 34.23
N GLY A 251 28.56 -20.65 34.01
CA GLY A 251 29.67 -19.93 34.65
C GLY A 251 30.94 -19.79 33.79
N ASP A 252 31.05 -20.50 32.68
CA ASP A 252 32.12 -20.31 31.71
C ASP A 252 31.87 -19.08 30.81
N THR A 253 32.96 -18.42 30.41
CA THR A 253 32.88 -17.37 29.38
C THR A 253 32.44 -17.99 28.05
N GLY A 254 31.33 -17.52 27.49
CA GLY A 254 30.78 -18.03 26.24
C GLY A 254 29.72 -19.13 26.40
N TYR A 255 29.34 -19.46 27.64
CA TYR A 255 28.14 -20.25 27.88
C TYR A 255 26.89 -19.50 27.43
N SER A 256 26.03 -20.20 26.69
CA SER A 256 24.71 -19.72 26.29
C SER A 256 23.64 -20.67 26.80
N ALA A 257 22.77 -20.18 27.70
CA ALA A 257 21.65 -20.97 28.22
C ALA A 257 20.62 -21.31 27.14
N THR A 258 20.49 -20.49 26.08
CA THR A 258 19.61 -20.78 24.94
C THR A 258 20.11 -21.94 24.09
N ALA A 259 21.38 -22.31 24.21
CA ALA A 259 21.98 -23.44 23.51
C ALA A 259 21.99 -24.75 24.32
N ASP A 260 21.56 -24.73 25.59
CA ASP A 260 21.49 -25.89 26.49
C ASP A 260 20.10 -26.56 26.42
N PHE A 261 19.89 -27.32 25.34
CA PHE A 261 18.61 -27.97 25.06
C PHE A 261 18.31 -29.17 25.97
N THR A 262 19.34 -29.77 26.55
CA THR A 262 19.18 -30.92 27.46
C THR A 262 19.05 -30.51 28.93
N ALA A 263 19.20 -29.22 29.23
CA ALA A 263 19.06 -28.62 30.55
C ALA A 263 19.96 -29.30 31.59
N ASP A 264 21.19 -29.64 31.20
CA ASP A 264 22.20 -30.24 32.07
C ASP A 264 23.29 -29.26 32.52
N ASN A 265 23.06 -27.96 32.25
CA ASN A 265 23.92 -26.82 32.53
C ASN A 265 25.22 -26.80 31.71
N CYS A 266 25.30 -27.60 30.65
CA CYS A 266 26.43 -27.64 29.73
C CYS A 266 25.95 -27.67 28.28
N VAL A 267 26.57 -26.85 27.42
CA VAL A 267 26.34 -26.94 25.97
C VAL A 267 27.27 -27.99 25.40
N ALA A 268 26.75 -29.19 25.19
CA ALA A 268 27.50 -30.33 24.71
C ALA A 268 27.01 -30.81 23.33
N TYR A 269 27.63 -31.88 22.84
CA TYR A 269 27.31 -32.40 21.50
C TYR A 269 25.86 -32.91 21.41
N ASN A 270 25.28 -33.38 22.52
CA ASN A 270 23.86 -33.75 22.64
C ASN A 270 22.93 -32.56 22.37
N ASP A 271 23.26 -31.37 22.86
CA ASP A 271 22.46 -30.16 22.62
C ASP A 271 22.52 -29.74 21.15
N TYR A 272 23.72 -29.78 20.54
CA TYR A 272 23.88 -29.57 19.10
C TYR A 272 23.09 -30.58 18.27
N GLN A 273 23.11 -31.87 18.65
CA GLN A 273 22.34 -32.89 17.96
C GLN A 273 20.84 -32.66 18.10
N PHE A 274 20.38 -32.25 19.29
CA PHE A 274 18.97 -31.90 19.52
C PHE A 274 18.56 -30.74 18.61
N TRP A 275 19.34 -29.66 18.61
CA TRP A 275 19.04 -28.48 17.79
C TRP A 275 19.03 -28.80 16.30
N TYR A 276 20.06 -29.49 15.81
CA TYR A 276 20.20 -29.86 14.39
C TYR A 276 19.06 -30.77 13.91
N GLN A 277 18.54 -31.65 14.76
CA GLN A 277 17.46 -32.57 14.37
C GLN A 277 16.07 -31.92 14.41
N ASN A 278 15.85 -30.92 15.26
CA ASN A 278 14.52 -30.36 15.49
C ASN A 278 14.31 -29.01 14.79
N TYR A 279 15.37 -28.23 14.57
CA TYR A 279 15.24 -26.83 14.15
C TYR A 279 16.03 -26.48 12.88
N TYR A 280 17.12 -27.19 12.58
CA TYR A 280 17.87 -26.95 11.33
C TYR A 280 17.07 -27.44 10.12
N GLN A 281 16.31 -26.54 9.50
CA GLN A 281 15.72 -26.81 8.20
C GLN A 281 16.80 -26.58 7.14
N GLU A 282 17.26 -27.66 6.50
CA GLU A 282 18.07 -27.52 5.29
C GLU A 282 17.25 -26.73 4.27
N GLU A 283 17.66 -25.50 3.93
CA GLU A 283 17.24 -24.97 2.65
C GLU A 283 17.65 -26.00 1.57
N PRO A 284 16.70 -26.47 0.73
CA PRO A 284 17.04 -27.44 -0.29
C PRO A 284 18.16 -26.85 -1.16
N PRO A 285 19.22 -27.62 -1.49
CA PRO A 285 20.32 -27.10 -2.30
C PRO A 285 19.75 -26.51 -3.59
N ALA A 286 20.15 -25.28 -3.89
CA ALA A 286 19.71 -24.53 -5.07
C ALA A 286 19.72 -25.44 -6.31
N PRO A 287 18.65 -25.45 -7.13
CA PRO A 287 18.58 -26.36 -8.25
C PRO A 287 19.64 -26.05 -9.30
N GLY A 288 20.56 -27.00 -9.50
CA GLY A 288 21.22 -27.25 -10.78
C GLY A 288 22.54 -26.53 -11.03
N CYS A 289 23.63 -27.30 -10.98
CA CYS A 289 24.67 -27.22 -12.01
C CYS A 289 24.32 -28.16 -13.17
#